data_AF-L1J7A1-F1
#
_entry.id   AF-L1J7A1-F1
#
_cell.length_a   1.000
_cell.length_b   1.000
_cell.length_c   1.000
_cell.angle_alpha   90.00
_cell.angle_beta   90.00
_cell.angle_gamma   90.00
#
_symmetry.space_group_name_H-M   'P 1'
#
loop_
_entity.id
_entity.type
_entity.pdbx_description
1 polymer ?
#
loop_
_entity_poly.entity_id
_entity_poly.type
_entity_poly.pdbx_seq_one_letter_code
_entity_poly.pdbx_strand_id
1 'polypeptide(L)'
;MSAPAEPPGERGRRDLGDLISQLVIETYKTLPKSGKPNAGEWTILAGIVATRVKCKASHEDHAPSPHSSLDPSELEFRLLSLATGNKCLGASKLRGDGRVLNDSHAEVLARRAFMSFLYSQVELFLEDDRHLCLLDRSSKLDQGAASRLRLKHACQLHLYVSQAPCGDASNFEIGEANLCVSCRLDR
;
A
#
# COMPACT_ATOMS: atom_id res chain seq x y z
N MET A 1 22.43 -23.73 23.02
CA MET A 1 21.49 -22.80 23.69
C MET A 1 20.24 -22.77 22.82
N SER A 2 19.16 -23.41 23.28
CA SER A 2 17.92 -23.51 22.53
C SER A 2 17.20 -22.17 22.52
N ALA A 3 16.62 -21.80 21.37
CA ALA A 3 15.76 -20.63 21.25
C ALA A 3 14.61 -20.70 22.28
N PRO A 4 14.17 -19.57 22.87
CA PRO A 4 13.07 -19.58 23.81
C PRO A 4 11.79 -20.04 23.10
N ALA A 5 11.04 -20.92 23.76
CA ALA A 5 9.75 -21.39 23.28
C ALA A 5 8.75 -20.22 23.23
N GLU A 6 8.08 -20.05 22.09
CA GLU A 6 7.01 -19.07 21.93
C GLU A 6 5.86 -19.32 22.92
N PRO A 7 5.25 -18.25 23.47
CA PRO A 7 4.13 -18.38 24.39
C PRO A 7 2.93 -19.06 23.70
N PRO A 8 2.26 -20.01 24.39
CA PRO A 8 1.10 -20.70 23.84
C PRO A 8 -0.11 -19.77 23.84
N GLY A 9 -0.39 -19.14 22.70
CA GLY A 9 -1.58 -18.28 22.52
C GLY A 9 -1.71 -17.55 21.17
N GLU A 10 -0.63 -17.38 20.41
CA GLU A 10 -0.62 -16.54 19.19
C GLU A 10 -0.67 -17.33 17.87
N ARG A 11 -0.85 -18.65 17.93
CA ARG A 11 -0.87 -19.51 16.75
C ARG A 11 -2.25 -19.45 16.07
N GLY A 12 -2.48 -18.44 15.23
CA GLY A 12 -3.64 -18.43 14.32
C GLY A 12 -4.13 -17.07 13.79
N ARG A 13 -3.71 -15.94 14.38
CA ARG A 13 -4.10 -14.61 13.88
C ARG A 13 -3.02 -14.10 12.93
N ARG A 14 -3.31 -14.04 11.62
CA ARG A 14 -2.40 -13.39 10.66
C ARG A 14 -2.36 -11.90 10.97
N ASP A 15 -1.16 -11.36 11.12
CA ASP A 15 -0.96 -9.93 11.32
C ASP A 15 -1.44 -9.13 10.09
N LEU A 16 -1.92 -7.91 10.32
CA LEU A 16 -2.38 -7.05 9.23
C LEU A 16 -1.24 -6.75 8.23
N GLY A 17 -0.03 -6.51 8.75
CA GLY A 17 1.17 -6.28 7.94
C GLY A 17 1.53 -7.50 7.09
N ASP A 18 1.43 -8.70 7.65
CA ASP A 18 1.66 -9.96 6.91
C ASP A 18 0.67 -10.13 5.74
N LEU A 19 -0.60 -9.81 5.96
CA LEU A 19 -1.63 -9.91 4.92
C LEU A 19 -1.40 -8.89 3.80
N ILE A 20 -1.03 -7.65 4.15
CA ILE A 20 -0.71 -6.60 3.19
C ILE A 20 0.53 -6.99 2.38
N SER A 21 1.60 -7.44 3.03
CA SER A 21 2.84 -7.82 2.37
C SER A 21 2.62 -9.02 1.45
N GLN A 22 1.89 -10.03 1.90
CA GLN A 22 1.54 -11.20 1.10
C GLN A 22 0.75 -10.80 -0.16
N LEU A 23 -0.27 -9.95 -0.03
CA LEU A 23 -1.04 -9.49 -1.18
C LEU A 23 -0.15 -8.78 -2.21
N VAL A 24 0.75 -7.90 -1.75
CA VAL A 24 1.66 -7.14 -2.61
C VAL A 24 2.65 -8.07 -3.32
N ILE A 25 3.29 -8.97 -2.58
CA ILE A 25 4.29 -9.90 -3.10
C ILE A 25 3.67 -10.89 -4.09
N GLU A 26 2.55 -11.52 -3.74
CA GLU A 26 1.89 -12.49 -4.61
C GLU A 26 1.36 -11.82 -5.87
N THR A 27 0.81 -10.60 -5.78
CA THR A 27 0.41 -9.85 -6.98
C THR A 27 1.62 -9.51 -7.86
N TYR A 28 2.75 -9.14 -7.26
CA TYR A 28 3.98 -8.92 -8.03
C TYR A 28 4.46 -10.20 -8.74
N LYS A 29 4.37 -11.36 -8.08
CA LYS A 29 4.77 -12.65 -8.67
C LYS A 29 3.94 -13.02 -9.90
N THR A 30 2.66 -12.65 -9.97
CA THR A 30 1.81 -12.94 -11.14
C THR A 30 2.08 -12.06 -12.36
N LEU A 31 2.76 -10.91 -12.19
CA LEU A 31 3.09 -10.02 -13.31
C LEU A 31 4.05 -10.69 -14.32
N PRO A 32 4.02 -10.26 -15.60
CA PRO A 32 5.02 -10.68 -16.59
C PRO A 32 6.45 -10.40 -16.13
N LYS A 33 7.43 -11.07 -16.76
CA LYS A 33 8.87 -10.87 -16.44
C LYS A 33 9.37 -9.46 -16.75
N SER A 34 8.68 -8.70 -17.60
CA SER A 34 9.03 -7.32 -17.92
C SER A 34 8.92 -6.45 -16.66
N GLY A 35 10.01 -5.78 -16.29
CA GLY A 35 10.09 -4.95 -15.08
C GLY A 35 10.45 -5.70 -13.79
N LYS A 36 10.70 -7.02 -13.87
CA LYS A 36 11.29 -7.81 -12.78
C LYS A 36 12.82 -7.87 -12.92
N PRO A 37 13.57 -7.93 -11.82
CA PRO A 37 15.02 -8.11 -11.88
C PRO A 37 15.39 -9.47 -12.50
N ASN A 38 16.49 -9.50 -13.24
CA ASN A 38 17.11 -10.73 -13.74
C ASN A 38 17.89 -11.44 -12.62
N ALA A 39 18.45 -12.61 -12.96
CA ALA A 39 19.35 -13.34 -12.07
C ALA A 39 20.54 -12.44 -11.66
N GLY A 40 20.71 -12.23 -10.35
CA GLY A 40 21.76 -11.39 -9.78
C GLY A 40 21.40 -9.90 -9.66
N GLU A 41 20.25 -9.48 -10.18
CA GLU A 41 19.72 -8.14 -9.96
C GLU A 41 18.78 -8.12 -8.74
N TRP A 42 18.64 -6.95 -8.13
CA TRP A 42 17.69 -6.74 -7.03
C TRP A 42 17.00 -5.39 -7.21
N THR A 43 15.80 -5.30 -6.64
CA THR A 43 15.02 -4.08 -6.61
C THR A 43 14.23 -4.00 -5.31
N ILE A 44 13.69 -2.83 -5.01
CA ILE A 44 12.71 -2.65 -3.94
C ILE A 44 11.32 -2.79 -4.54
N LEU A 45 10.39 -3.38 -3.80
CA LEU A 45 8.98 -3.47 -4.14
C LEU A 45 8.18 -2.61 -3.18
N ALA A 46 7.27 -1.79 -3.71
CA ALA A 46 6.32 -1.03 -2.91
C ALA A 46 4.91 -1.13 -3.48
N GLY A 47 3.91 -1.05 -2.61
CA GLY A 47 2.51 -1.08 -2.99
C GLY A 47 1.62 -0.31 -2.04
N ILE A 48 0.52 0.24 -2.56
CA ILE A 48 -0.52 0.88 -1.75
C ILE A 48 -1.76 -0.02 -1.79
N VAL A 49 -2.19 -0.45 -0.62
CA VAL A 49 -3.34 -1.34 -0.42
C VAL A 49 -4.45 -0.57 0.28
N ALA A 50 -5.68 -0.69 -0.20
CA ALA A 50 -6.86 -0.29 0.56
C ALA A 50 -7.40 -1.47 1.38
N THR A 51 -7.81 -1.19 2.62
CA THR A 51 -8.67 -2.10 3.40
C THR A 51 -10.03 -1.50 3.66
N ARG A 52 -11.05 -2.35 3.66
CA ARG A 52 -12.44 -2.00 3.99
C ARG A 52 -13.09 -3.11 4.79
N VAL A 53 -14.01 -2.76 5.69
CA VAL A 53 -14.84 -3.76 6.36
C VAL A 53 -15.77 -4.40 5.34
N LYS A 54 -15.85 -5.73 5.31
CA LYS A 54 -16.83 -6.45 4.49
C LYS A 54 -18.23 -6.12 4.99
N CYS A 55 -19.11 -5.64 4.12
CA CYS A 55 -20.52 -5.50 4.48
C CYS A 55 -21.11 -6.90 4.72
N LYS A 56 -21.57 -7.19 5.95
CA LYS A 56 -22.40 -8.38 6.19
C LYS A 56 -23.75 -8.11 5.50
N ALA A 57 -24.30 -9.12 4.81
CA ALA A 57 -25.54 -9.01 4.03
C ALA A 57 -26.82 -8.76 4.87
N SER A 58 -26.69 -8.32 6.12
CA SER A 58 -27.78 -8.08 7.04
C SER A 58 -27.81 -6.60 7.43
N HIS A 59 -28.92 -5.95 7.09
CA HIS A 59 -29.38 -4.64 7.54
C HIS A 59 -28.95 -4.31 8.98
N GLU A 60 -27.88 -3.53 9.16
CA GLU A 60 -27.71 -2.52 10.22
C GLU A 60 -26.58 -1.57 9.80
N ASP A 61 -26.93 -0.35 9.39
CA ASP A 61 -26.04 0.72 8.95
C ASP A 61 -25.29 1.41 10.11
N HIS A 62 -24.71 0.62 11.02
CA HIS A 62 -23.80 1.16 12.05
C HIS A 62 -22.36 0.84 11.65
N ALA A 63 -21.73 1.79 10.96
CA ALA A 63 -20.31 1.73 10.66
C ALA A 63 -19.52 1.55 11.98
N PRO A 64 -18.68 0.51 12.10
CA PRO A 64 -17.89 0.28 13.31
C PRO A 64 -16.98 1.49 13.58
N SER A 65 -16.89 1.87 14.85
CA SER A 65 -16.07 2.98 15.31
C SER A 65 -14.61 2.83 14.83
N PRO A 66 -13.94 3.90 14.39
CA PRO A 66 -12.59 3.85 13.78
C PRO A 66 -11.45 3.42 14.72
N HIS A 67 -11.76 2.98 15.94
CA HIS A 67 -10.80 2.60 16.99
C HIS A 67 -11.01 1.19 17.56
N SER A 68 -12.00 0.41 17.10
CA SER A 68 -12.07 -1.01 17.47
C SER A 68 -11.03 -1.80 16.67
N SER A 69 -10.24 -2.65 17.33
CA SER A 69 -9.28 -3.55 16.69
C SER A 69 -10.03 -4.56 15.80
N LEU A 70 -10.29 -4.19 14.55
CA LEU A 70 -10.95 -5.05 13.57
C LEU A 70 -10.09 -6.28 13.32
N ASP A 71 -10.73 -7.45 13.28
CA ASP A 71 -10.07 -8.68 12.87
C ASP A 71 -9.76 -8.58 11.36
N PRO A 72 -8.51 -8.80 10.92
CA PRO A 72 -8.19 -8.84 9.49
C PRO A 72 -9.04 -9.80 8.66
N SER A 73 -9.66 -10.82 9.27
CA SER A 73 -10.61 -11.72 8.59
C SER A 73 -11.87 -11.00 8.07
N GLU A 74 -12.27 -9.90 8.72
CA GLU A 74 -13.44 -9.08 8.37
C GLU A 74 -13.11 -8.01 7.31
N LEU A 75 -11.84 -7.90 6.90
CA LEU A 75 -11.39 -6.91 5.93
C LEU A 75 -11.37 -7.47 4.51
N GLU A 76 -11.82 -6.67 3.56
CA GLU A 76 -11.49 -6.77 2.15
C GLU A 76 -10.22 -5.99 1.88
N PHE A 77 -9.33 -6.54 1.05
CA PHE A 77 -8.06 -5.94 0.66
C PHE A 77 -8.03 -5.71 -0.85
N ARG A 78 -7.63 -4.52 -1.27
CA ARG A 78 -7.49 -4.18 -2.70
C ARG A 78 -6.14 -3.49 -2.93
N LEU A 79 -5.29 -4.09 -3.76
CA LEU A 79 -4.07 -3.44 -4.22
C LEU A 79 -4.44 -2.32 -5.21
N LEU A 80 -4.01 -1.09 -4.93
CA LEU A 80 -4.34 0.10 -5.73
C LEU A 80 -3.20 0.51 -6.66
N SER A 81 -1.98 0.33 -6.20
CA SER A 81 -0.77 0.63 -6.99
C SER A 81 0.38 -0.26 -6.56
N LEU A 82 1.26 -0.58 -7.51
CA LEU A 82 2.43 -1.41 -7.32
C LEU A 82 3.59 -0.82 -8.11
N ALA A 83 4.78 -0.82 -7.55
CA ALA A 83 5.98 -0.36 -8.25
C ALA A 83 7.24 -1.04 -7.75
N THR A 84 8.24 -1.09 -8.62
CA THR A 84 9.62 -1.45 -8.24
C THR A 84 10.57 -0.30 -8.57
N GLY A 85 11.68 -0.23 -7.85
CA GLY A 85 12.76 0.70 -8.17
C GLY A 85 13.63 1.11 -6.99
N ASN A 86 14.88 1.48 -7.29
CA ASN A 86 15.90 1.83 -6.31
C ASN A 86 16.90 2.87 -6.85
N LYS A 87 16.47 3.68 -7.83
CA LYS A 87 17.34 4.64 -8.53
C LYS A 87 16.71 6.02 -8.57
N CYS A 88 17.56 7.02 -8.62
CA CYS A 88 17.19 8.40 -8.91
C CYS A 88 17.98 8.90 -10.12
N LEU A 89 17.45 9.93 -10.75
CA LEU A 89 18.11 10.58 -11.86
C LEU A 89 19.26 11.47 -11.36
N GLY A 90 20.41 11.40 -12.02
CA GLY A 90 21.52 12.31 -11.74
C GLY A 90 21.22 13.76 -12.13
N ALA A 91 21.80 14.71 -11.40
CA ALA A 91 21.52 16.14 -11.54
C ALA A 91 21.64 16.67 -12.99
N SER A 92 22.62 16.18 -13.76
CA SER A 92 22.84 16.58 -15.16
C SER A 92 21.71 16.19 -16.12
N LYS A 93 20.83 15.27 -15.73
CA LYS A 93 19.70 14.80 -16.54
C LYS A 93 18.36 15.39 -16.11
N LEU A 94 18.33 16.19 -15.04
CA LEU A 94 17.10 16.84 -14.56
C LEU A 94 16.54 17.80 -15.62
N ARG A 95 15.21 17.83 -15.72
CA ARG A 95 14.49 18.71 -16.65
C ARG A 95 13.34 19.41 -15.94
N GLY A 96 13.14 20.70 -16.24
CA GLY A 96 12.05 21.51 -15.69
C GLY A 96 10.73 21.40 -16.45
N ASP A 97 10.67 20.64 -17.54
CA ASP A 97 9.50 20.51 -18.42
C ASP A 97 8.50 19.43 -17.97
N GLY A 98 8.77 18.77 -16.84
CA GLY A 98 7.90 17.73 -16.27
C GLY A 98 7.88 16.40 -17.06
N ARG A 99 8.75 16.22 -18.06
CA ARG A 99 8.75 15.02 -18.92
C ARG A 99 9.65 13.88 -18.42
N VAL A 100 10.39 14.09 -17.34
CA VAL A 100 11.33 13.11 -16.79
C VAL A 100 10.99 12.79 -15.35
N LEU A 101 11.15 11.51 -15.01
CA LEU A 101 11.02 11.04 -13.64
C LEU A 101 12.35 11.24 -12.90
N ASN A 102 12.33 12.10 -11.89
CA ASN A 102 13.53 12.43 -11.12
C ASN A 102 13.87 11.35 -10.08
N ASP A 103 12.85 10.74 -9.49
CA ASP A 103 12.98 9.76 -8.42
C ASP A 103 12.17 8.50 -8.79
N SER A 104 12.90 7.40 -8.92
CA SER A 104 12.38 6.08 -9.28
C SER A 104 12.55 5.09 -8.13
N HIS A 105 12.58 5.54 -6.87
CA HIS A 105 12.37 4.67 -5.72
C HIS A 105 10.95 4.08 -5.76
N ALA A 106 10.83 2.82 -5.35
CA ALA A 106 9.60 2.05 -5.45
C ALA A 106 8.42 2.76 -4.74
N GLU A 107 8.63 3.26 -3.52
CA GLU A 107 7.62 3.96 -2.73
C GLU A 107 7.17 5.29 -3.37
N VAL A 108 8.09 5.99 -4.03
CA VAL A 108 7.80 7.23 -4.76
C VAL A 108 6.98 6.92 -6.00
N LEU A 109 7.37 5.88 -6.74
CA LEU A 109 6.64 5.42 -7.91
C LEU A 109 5.25 4.89 -7.57
N ALA A 110 5.11 4.10 -6.50
CA ALA A 110 3.83 3.60 -6.03
C ALA A 110 2.88 4.76 -5.70
N ARG A 111 3.39 5.81 -5.00
CA ARG A 111 2.62 7.04 -4.75
C ARG A 111 2.18 7.73 -6.04
N ARG A 112 3.06 7.85 -7.04
CA ARG A 112 2.72 8.48 -8.34
C ARG A 112 1.67 7.68 -9.10
N ALA A 113 1.80 6.35 -9.14
CA ALA A 113 0.80 5.47 -9.72
C ALA A 113 -0.54 5.59 -8.99
N PHE A 114 -0.52 5.69 -7.66
CA PHE A 114 -1.72 5.92 -6.86
C PHE A 114 -2.39 7.27 -7.15
N MET A 115 -1.64 8.34 -7.47
CA MET A 115 -2.25 9.59 -7.94
C MET A 115 -3.03 9.39 -9.25
N SER A 116 -2.46 8.65 -10.20
CA SER A 116 -3.18 8.28 -11.44
C SER A 116 -4.44 7.50 -11.14
N PHE A 117 -4.38 6.53 -10.23
CA PHE A 117 -5.54 5.78 -9.76
C PHE A 117 -6.61 6.71 -9.16
N LEU A 118 -6.22 7.70 -8.34
CA LEU A 118 -7.15 8.67 -7.75
C LEU A 118 -7.89 9.48 -8.83
N TYR A 119 -7.22 9.88 -9.92
CA TYR A 119 -7.90 10.53 -11.05
C TYR A 119 -8.97 9.62 -11.66
N SER A 120 -8.67 8.34 -11.88
CA SER A 120 -9.68 7.37 -12.33
C SER A 120 -10.83 7.20 -11.32
N GLN A 121 -10.57 7.35 -10.02
CA GLN A 121 -11.64 7.34 -9.01
C GLN A 121 -12.55 8.58 -9.10
N VAL A 122 -12.00 9.74 -9.50
CA VAL A 122 -12.79 10.95 -9.77
C VAL A 122 -13.66 10.75 -10.99
N GLU A 123 -13.14 10.14 -12.06
CA GLU A 123 -13.92 9.81 -13.26
C GLU A 123 -15.11 8.89 -12.91
N LEU A 124 -14.84 7.78 -12.21
CA LEU A 124 -15.90 6.87 -11.72
C LEU A 124 -16.93 7.58 -10.82
N PHE A 125 -16.48 8.53 -10.01
CA PHE A 125 -17.39 9.32 -9.16
C PHE A 125 -18.32 10.21 -10.01
N LEU A 126 -17.80 10.81 -11.09
CA LEU A 126 -18.57 11.68 -11.99
C LEU A 126 -19.55 10.88 -12.86
N GLU A 127 -19.21 9.64 -13.18
CA GLU A 127 -20.07 8.69 -13.93
C GLU A 127 -21.12 7.98 -13.04
N ASP A 128 -21.11 8.24 -11.73
CA ASP A 128 -21.95 7.60 -10.71
C ASP A 128 -21.78 6.05 -10.62
N ASP A 129 -20.62 5.52 -10.98
CA ASP A 129 -20.25 4.12 -10.69
C ASP A 129 -19.80 3.98 -9.23
N ARG A 130 -20.78 3.78 -8.35
CA ARG A 130 -20.57 3.72 -6.90
C ARG A 130 -19.91 2.43 -6.41
N HIS A 131 -19.91 1.37 -7.21
CA HIS A 131 -19.41 0.06 -6.78
C HIS A 131 -17.87 0.06 -6.75
N LEU A 132 -17.23 0.58 -7.79
CA LEU A 132 -15.77 0.60 -7.90
C LEU A 132 -15.13 1.84 -7.30
N CYS A 133 -15.88 2.94 -7.17
CA CYS A 133 -15.40 4.21 -6.68
C CYS A 133 -15.05 4.18 -5.18
N LEU A 134 -13.85 4.65 -4.85
CA LEU A 134 -13.38 4.77 -3.47
C LEU A 134 -13.70 6.13 -2.81
N LEU A 135 -14.33 7.05 -3.54
CA LEU A 135 -14.59 8.43 -3.12
C LEU A 135 -16.07 8.65 -2.74
N ASP A 136 -16.29 9.64 -1.89
CA ASP A 136 -17.60 10.21 -1.53
C ASP A 136 -17.50 11.74 -1.51
N ARG A 137 -18.65 12.43 -1.51
CA ARG A 137 -18.70 13.88 -1.26
C ARG A 137 -18.27 14.18 0.17
N SER A 138 -17.44 15.20 0.33
CA SER A 138 -17.17 15.80 1.63
C SER A 138 -18.41 16.54 2.11
N SER A 139 -18.84 16.27 3.34
CA SER A 139 -19.92 17.01 4.02
C SER A 139 -19.49 18.42 4.48
N LYS A 140 -18.19 18.74 4.43
CA LYS A 140 -17.69 20.09 4.68
C LYS A 140 -17.97 20.95 3.45
N LEU A 141 -19.07 21.72 3.48
CA LEU A 141 -19.30 22.79 2.53
C LEU A 141 -18.29 23.92 2.83
N ASP A 142 -17.31 24.09 1.95
CA ASP A 142 -16.61 25.36 1.85
C ASP A 142 -17.52 26.29 1.04
N GLN A 143 -18.00 27.37 1.68
CA GLN A 143 -18.88 28.36 1.04
C GLN A 143 -18.19 28.93 -0.21
N GLY A 144 -18.58 28.44 -1.39
CA GLY A 144 -18.10 28.95 -2.70
C GLY A 144 -17.11 28.07 -3.46
N ALA A 145 -16.70 26.90 -2.95
CA ALA A 145 -15.83 25.97 -3.69
C ALA A 145 -16.61 24.79 -4.28
N ALA A 146 -16.17 24.29 -5.44
CA ALA A 146 -16.66 23.02 -6.01
C ALA A 146 -16.64 21.91 -4.94
N SER A 147 -17.65 21.02 -4.96
CA SER A 147 -17.80 19.98 -3.93
C SER A 147 -16.53 19.16 -3.79
N ARG A 148 -15.90 19.21 -2.61
CA ARG A 148 -14.67 18.46 -2.33
C ARG A 148 -15.00 16.97 -2.21
N LEU A 149 -14.10 16.13 -2.68
CA LEU A 149 -14.19 14.68 -2.55
C LEU A 149 -13.34 14.20 -1.37
N ARG A 150 -13.75 13.10 -0.75
CA ARG A 150 -13.01 12.40 0.31
C ARG A 150 -13.00 10.90 0.02
N LEU A 151 -12.05 10.17 0.61
CA LEU A 151 -12.17 8.71 0.68
C LEU A 151 -13.41 8.32 1.50
N LYS A 152 -14.08 7.26 1.08
CA LYS A 152 -15.17 6.60 1.83
C LYS A 152 -14.70 6.29 3.25
N HIS A 153 -15.56 6.51 4.25
CA HIS A 153 -15.17 6.44 5.67
C HIS A 153 -14.63 5.07 6.09
N ALA A 154 -15.12 4.00 5.47
CA ALA A 154 -14.69 2.63 5.72
C ALA A 154 -13.36 2.26 5.04
N CYS A 155 -12.70 3.18 4.33
CA CYS A 155 -11.48 2.91 3.57
C CYS A 155 -10.24 3.39 4.33
N GLN A 156 -9.32 2.47 4.61
CA GLN A 156 -7.97 2.78 5.06
C GLN A 156 -6.96 2.49 3.95
N LEU A 157 -5.84 3.22 3.93
CA LEU A 157 -4.76 3.04 2.97
C LEU A 157 -3.50 2.63 3.71
N HIS A 158 -2.79 1.66 3.15
CA HIS A 158 -1.58 1.08 3.72
C HIS A 158 -0.47 1.14 2.68
N LEU A 159 0.69 1.67 3.05
CA LEU A 159 1.89 1.62 2.23
C LEU A 159 2.75 0.44 2.69
N TYR A 160 3.06 -0.45 1.77
CA TYR A 160 4.07 -1.48 1.94
C TYR A 160 5.34 -1.10 1.16
N VAL A 161 6.50 -1.32 1.78
CA VAL A 161 7.82 -1.23 1.13
C VAL A 161 8.65 -2.42 1.60
N SER A 162 9.25 -3.17 0.68
CA SER A 162 9.99 -4.40 1.00
C SER A 162 11.28 -4.19 1.80
N GLN A 163 11.71 -2.93 1.94
CA GLN A 163 12.85 -2.52 2.75
C GLN A 163 12.54 -1.14 3.36
N ALA A 164 13.17 -0.82 4.49
CA ALA A 164 13.08 0.51 5.07
C ALA A 164 13.45 1.58 4.02
N PRO A 165 12.67 2.68 3.91
CA PRO A 165 12.94 3.73 2.94
C PRO A 165 14.30 4.38 3.22
N CYS A 166 14.97 4.81 2.17
CA CYS A 166 16.30 5.42 2.29
C CYS A 166 16.26 6.71 3.14
N GLY A 167 17.36 7.00 3.83
CA GLY A 167 17.46 8.13 4.75
C GLY A 167 17.33 7.69 6.21
N ASP A 168 16.70 8.53 7.03
CA ASP A 168 16.71 8.36 8.49
C ASP A 168 16.09 7.03 8.96
N ALA A 169 15.04 6.56 8.27
CA ALA A 169 14.39 5.30 8.56
C ALA A 169 15.29 4.07 8.35
N SER A 170 16.42 4.21 7.64
CA SER A 170 17.41 3.16 7.39
C SER A 170 18.68 3.28 8.25
N ASN A 171 18.75 4.28 9.13
CA ASN A 171 19.89 4.51 10.02
C ASN A 171 19.69 3.75 11.36
N PHE A 172 19.90 2.44 11.35
CA PHE A 172 19.85 1.62 12.56
C PHE A 172 20.99 0.62 12.62
N GLU A 173 21.50 0.37 13.82
CA GLU A 173 22.47 -0.70 14.07
C GLU A 173 21.75 -2.05 13.96
N ILE A 174 22.22 -2.91 13.07
CA ILE A 174 21.71 -4.28 12.97
C ILE A 174 22.31 -5.08 14.14
N GLY A 175 21.63 -5.08 15.27
CA GLY A 175 21.87 -6.07 16.32
C GLY A 175 21.46 -7.47 15.85
N GLU A 176 22.15 -8.52 16.29
CA GLU A 176 22.02 -9.92 15.84
C GLU A 176 20.61 -10.55 15.96
N ALA A 177 19.58 -9.84 16.42
CA ALA A 177 18.28 -10.41 16.80
C ALA A 177 17.07 -10.08 15.90
N ASN A 178 17.18 -9.22 14.87
CA ASN A 178 16.01 -8.81 14.06
C ASN A 178 16.17 -9.05 12.56
N LEU A 179 16.65 -10.23 12.17
CA LEU A 179 16.42 -10.72 10.81
C LEU A 179 14.92 -11.02 10.68
N CYS A 180 14.16 -10.09 10.09
CA CYS A 180 12.85 -10.41 9.54
C CYS A 180 13.06 -11.51 8.48
N VAL A 181 12.80 -12.76 8.86
CA VAL A 181 13.08 -13.95 8.04
C VAL A 181 12.11 -14.07 6.85
N SER A 182 11.04 -13.26 6.80
CA SER A 182 9.93 -13.47 5.87
C SER A 182 9.94 -12.61 4.59
N CYS A 183 10.79 -11.58 4.47
CA CYS A 183 10.70 -10.63 3.35
C CYS A 183 11.82 -10.74 2.30
N ARG A 184 12.64 -11.79 2.33
CA ARG A 184 13.46 -12.10 1.15
C ARG A 184 12.52 -12.59 0.06
N LEU A 185 12.39 -11.80 -1.00
CA LEU A 185 11.95 -12.32 -2.28
C LEU A 185 12.93 -13.45 -2.62
N ASP A 186 12.50 -14.69 -2.43
CA ASP A 186 13.34 -15.87 -2.62
C ASP A 186 13.98 -15.85 -4.01
N ARG A 187 15.28 -16.18 -4.02
CA ARG A 187 16.12 -16.27 -5.21
C ARG A 187 15.76 -17.48 -6.07
#